data_AF-A0A974YAE4-F1
#
_entry.id   AF-A0A974YAE4-F1
#
_cell.length_a   1.000
_cell.length_b   1.000
_cell.length_c   1.000
_cell.angle_alpha   90.00
_cell.angle_beta   90.00
_cell.angle_gamma   90.00
#
_symmetry.space_group_name_H-M   'P 1'
#
loop_
_entity.id
_entity.type
_entity.pdbx_description
1 polymer ?
#
loop_
_entity_poly.entity_id
_entity_poly.type
_entity_poly.pdbx_seq_one_letter_code
_entity_poly.pdbx_strand_id
1 'polypeptide(L)'
;MRYHELNDHPARRDNQHCIARLSVYTAEWADLRAICEQHGPIQIIGVERVPIIPVFEIEVLCQDAQTARALDAAWMAYAETSPHRPRSMEEALIWGERFNPYPKIPRDWTF
;
A
#
# COMPACT_ATOMS: atom_id res chain seq x y z
N MET A 1 -15.87 -2.54 9.10
CA MET A 1 -16.08 -1.64 7.95
C MET A 1 -16.00 -2.46 6.68
N ARG A 2 -16.96 -2.35 5.77
CA ARG A 2 -16.95 -3.05 4.48
C ARG A 2 -16.07 -2.26 3.52
N TYR A 3 -14.99 -2.87 3.04
CA TYR A 3 -13.99 -2.27 2.14
C TYR A 3 -14.53 -1.91 0.74
N HIS A 4 -15.76 -2.34 0.40
CA HIS A 4 -16.33 -2.18 -0.94
C HIS A 4 -16.78 -0.74 -1.29
N GLU A 5 -16.94 0.15 -0.31
CA GLU A 5 -17.48 1.50 -0.55
C GLU A 5 -16.42 2.55 -0.95
N LEU A 6 -15.13 2.19 -0.97
CA LEU A 6 -14.03 3.11 -1.34
C LEU A 6 -13.64 3.06 -2.83
N ASN A 7 -14.33 2.27 -3.66
CA ASN A 7 -13.85 2.00 -5.02
C ASN A 7 -14.20 3.05 -6.09
N ASP A 8 -15.01 4.07 -5.79
CA ASP A 8 -15.46 5.04 -6.81
C ASP A 8 -15.32 6.50 -6.34
N HIS A 9 -14.14 6.84 -5.81
CA HIS A 9 -13.86 8.22 -5.43
C HIS A 9 -13.71 9.14 -6.66
N PRO A 10 -14.40 10.29 -6.76
CA PRO A 10 -14.35 11.17 -7.95
C PRO A 10 -12.94 11.61 -8.35
N ALA A 11 -12.06 11.81 -7.37
CA ALA A 11 -10.66 12.16 -7.62
C ALA A 11 -9.90 11.15 -8.49
N ARG A 12 -10.32 9.87 -8.53
CA ARG A 12 -9.76 8.86 -9.43
C ARG A 12 -9.99 9.18 -10.91
N ARG A 13 -10.96 10.04 -11.25
CA ARG A 13 -11.18 10.55 -12.61
C ARG A 13 -10.57 11.92 -12.80
N ASP A 14 -10.84 12.82 -11.84
CA ASP A 14 -10.62 14.26 -12.05
C ASP A 14 -9.23 14.74 -11.59
N ASN A 15 -8.59 14.03 -10.65
CA ASN A 15 -7.38 14.48 -9.96
C ASN A 15 -6.36 13.36 -9.76
N GLN A 16 -6.18 12.48 -10.75
CA GLN A 16 -5.29 11.30 -10.64
C GLN A 16 -3.85 11.66 -10.26
N HIS A 17 -3.36 12.81 -10.71
CA HIS A 17 -2.00 13.28 -10.43
C HIS A 17 -1.78 13.66 -8.96
N CYS A 18 -2.84 13.85 -8.18
CA CYS A 18 -2.79 14.11 -6.73
C CYS A 18 -2.91 12.84 -5.90
N ILE A 19 -2.97 11.65 -6.50
CA ILE A 19 -3.13 10.38 -5.78
C ILE A 19 -1.76 9.69 -5.67
N ALA A 20 -1.31 9.43 -4.45
CA ALA A 20 -0.21 8.52 -4.17
C ALA A 20 -0.74 7.10 -3.98
N ARG A 21 -0.06 6.12 -4.60
CA ARG A 21 -0.42 4.70 -4.51
C ARG A 21 0.66 3.96 -3.77
N LEU A 22 0.33 3.43 -2.60
CA LEU A 22 1.29 2.93 -1.64
C LEU A 22 0.98 1.47 -1.35
N SER A 23 1.96 0.58 -1.57
CA SER A 23 1.89 -0.80 -1.06
C SER A 23 2.33 -0.79 0.41
N VAL A 24 1.43 -1.18 1.30
CA VAL A 24 1.57 -1.06 2.76
C VAL A 24 1.34 -2.39 3.44
N TYR A 25 2.34 -2.91 4.13
CA TYR A 25 2.14 -4.10 4.95
C TYR A 25 1.23 -3.80 6.13
N THR A 26 0.44 -4.79 6.56
CA THR A 26 -0.49 -4.63 7.70
C THR A 26 0.20 -4.08 8.96
N ALA A 27 1.46 -4.48 9.18
CA ALA A 27 2.27 -4.02 10.31
C ALA A 27 2.75 -2.56 10.18
N GLU A 28 2.79 -2.00 8.97
CA GLU A 28 3.28 -0.64 8.68
C GLU A 28 2.17 0.41 8.73
N TRP A 29 0.96 0.05 9.16
CA TRP A 29 -0.18 0.97 9.13
C TRP A 29 0.03 2.20 10.03
N ALA A 30 0.72 2.03 11.16
CA ALA A 30 1.06 3.13 12.04
C ALA A 30 2.11 4.05 11.41
N ASP A 31 3.13 3.47 10.77
CA ASP A 31 4.17 4.21 10.06
C ASP A 31 3.60 5.00 8.88
N LEU A 32 2.68 4.40 8.11
CA LEU A 32 1.95 5.11 7.07
C LEU A 32 1.29 6.36 7.64
N ARG A 33 0.53 6.24 8.74
CA ARG A 33 -0.14 7.40 9.34
C ARG A 33 0.85 8.48 9.76
N ALA A 34 1.97 8.11 10.39
CA ALA A 34 2.99 9.04 10.81
C ALA A 34 3.65 9.77 9.63
N ILE A 35 3.96 9.06 8.55
CA ILE A 35 4.51 9.67 7.33
C ILE A 35 3.46 10.59 6.71
N CYS A 36 2.23 10.11 6.57
CA CYS A 36 1.10 10.87 6.05
C CYS A 36 0.90 12.23 6.76
N GLU A 37 0.99 12.27 8.10
CA GLU A 37 0.85 13.49 8.90
C GLU A 37 1.93 14.54 8.59
N GLN A 38 3.13 14.13 8.16
CA GLN A 38 4.22 15.05 7.79
C GLN A 38 3.97 15.79 6.47
N HIS A 39 3.10 15.24 5.61
CA HIS A 39 2.80 15.80 4.29
C HIS A 39 1.53 16.66 4.25
N GLY A 40 0.87 16.88 5.40
CA GLY A 40 -0.28 17.78 5.52
C GLY A 40 -1.64 17.08 5.33
N PRO A 41 -2.70 17.83 4.95
CA PRO A 41 -4.04 17.26 4.81
C PRO A 41 -4.09 16.31 3.63
N ILE A 42 -4.25 15.02 3.95
CA ILE A 42 -4.39 13.95 2.97
C ILE A 42 -5.55 13.03 3.35
N GLN A 43 -6.13 12.38 2.35
CA GLN A 43 -7.30 11.52 2.53
C GLN A 43 -7.05 10.15 1.93
N ILE A 44 -7.21 9.08 2.72
CA ILE A 44 -7.24 7.72 2.17
C ILE A 44 -8.57 7.56 1.42
N ILE A 45 -8.48 7.36 0.12
CA ILE A 45 -9.63 7.22 -0.78
C ILE A 45 -9.79 5.81 -1.33
N GLY A 46 -8.81 4.93 -1.11
CA GLY A 46 -8.84 3.54 -1.56
C GLY A 46 -8.01 2.64 -0.65
N VAL A 47 -8.54 1.46 -0.34
CA VAL A 47 -7.81 0.39 0.37
C VAL A 47 -8.21 -0.94 -0.26
N GLU A 48 -7.27 -1.57 -0.95
CA GLU A 48 -7.45 -2.91 -1.52
C GLU A 48 -6.50 -3.89 -0.84
N ARG A 49 -6.99 -5.08 -0.48
CA ARG A 49 -6.16 -6.11 0.13
C ARG A 49 -5.56 -6.99 -0.95
N VAL A 50 -4.24 -7.17 -0.92
CA VAL A 50 -3.57 -8.15 -1.76
C VAL A 50 -3.87 -9.56 -1.19
N PRO A 51 -4.43 -10.50 -1.97
CA PRO A 51 -4.92 -11.75 -1.41
C PRO A 51 -3.84 -12.67 -0.85
N ILE A 52 -2.64 -12.67 -1.42
CA ILE A 52 -1.62 -13.70 -1.20
C ILE A 52 -0.57 -13.28 -0.16
N ILE A 53 -0.43 -11.98 0.07
CA ILE A 53 0.57 -11.38 0.97
C ILE A 53 -0.13 -10.39 1.91
N PRO A 54 0.38 -10.13 3.13
CA PRO A 54 -0.26 -9.25 4.11
C PRO A 54 -0.07 -7.75 3.78
N VAL A 55 -0.30 -7.39 2.52
CA VAL A 55 -0.13 -6.05 1.94
C VAL A 55 -1.50 -5.47 1.57
N PHE A 56 -1.63 -4.17 1.74
CA PHE A 56 -2.71 -3.35 1.21
C PHE A 56 -2.16 -2.43 0.12
N GLU A 57 -2.89 -2.30 -0.97
CA GLU A 57 -2.73 -1.20 -1.92
C GLU A 57 -3.60 -0.05 -1.42
N ILE A 58 -2.95 1.05 -1.05
CA ILE A 58 -3.60 2.22 -0.45
C ILE A 58 -3.48 3.40 -1.40
N GLU A 59 -4.61 4.04 -1.67
CA GLU A 59 -4.65 5.27 -2.44
C GLU A 59 -4.90 6.46 -1.52
N VAL A 60 -3.98 7.41 -1.56
CA VAL A 60 -3.99 8.61 -0.74
C VAL A 60 -4.14 9.83 -1.65
N LEU A 61 -5.27 10.53 -1.53
CA LEU A 61 -5.50 11.81 -2.18
C LEU A 61 -4.77 12.91 -1.39
N CYS A 62 -3.85 13.58 -2.08
CA CYS A 62 -3.06 14.70 -1.58
C CYS A 62 -3.63 16.02 -2.08
N GLN A 63 -3.16 17.12 -1.49
CA GLN A 63 -3.55 18.48 -1.89
C GLN A 63 -3.17 18.79 -3.35
N ASP A 64 -2.00 18.34 -3.80
CA ASP A 64 -1.48 18.55 -5.15
C ASP A 64 -0.52 17.43 -5.60
N ALA A 65 -0.12 17.45 -6.88
CA ALA A 65 0.82 16.49 -7.45
C ALA A 65 2.24 16.56 -6.86
N GLN A 66 2.65 17.71 -6.31
CA GLN A 66 3.96 17.80 -5.67
C GLN A 66 3.96 17.03 -4.35
N THR A 67 2.90 17.19 -3.56
CA THR A 67 2.66 16.48 -2.31
C THR A 67 2.52 14.99 -2.54
N ALA A 68 1.78 14.57 -3.57
CA ALA A 68 1.64 13.16 -3.94
C ALA A 68 3.00 12.51 -4.26
N ARG A 69 3.85 13.17 -5.06
CA ARG A 69 5.20 12.70 -5.36
C ARG A 69 6.13 12.70 -4.14
N ALA A 70 6.01 13.70 -3.28
CA ALA A 70 6.79 13.76 -2.04
C ALA A 70 6.41 12.64 -1.07
N LEU A 71 5.11 12.34 -0.93
CA LEU A 71 4.61 11.24 -0.13
C LEU A 71 5.06 9.88 -0.69
N ASP A 72 4.97 9.70 -2.00
CA ASP A 72 5.45 8.49 -2.68
C ASP A 72 6.95 8.26 -2.45
N ALA A 73 7.78 9.30 -2.61
CA ALA A 73 9.21 9.22 -2.35
C ALA A 73 9.54 8.94 -0.87
N ALA A 74 8.84 9.58 0.06
CA ALA A 74 9.01 9.34 1.49
C ALA A 74 8.63 7.90 1.86
N TRP A 75 7.55 7.39 1.28
CA TRP A 75 7.11 6.02 1.49
C TRP A 75 8.10 5.01 0.91
N MET A 76 8.63 5.24 -0.30
CA MET A 76 9.67 4.40 -0.89
C MET A 76 10.92 4.35 0.00
N ALA A 77 11.39 5.50 0.49
CA ALA A 77 12.56 5.55 1.37
C ALA A 77 12.35 4.80 2.70
N TYR A 78 11.14 4.89 3.28
CA TYR A 78 10.77 4.09 4.44
C TYR A 78 10.73 2.59 4.10
N ALA A 79 10.09 2.24 2.99
CA ALA A 79 9.92 0.86 2.55
C ALA A 79 11.25 0.12 2.39
N GLU A 80 12.30 0.79 1.90
CA GLU A 80 13.65 0.21 1.78
C GLU A 80 14.26 -0.20 3.13
N THR A 81 13.86 0.45 4.22
CA THR A 81 14.42 0.26 5.56
C THR A 81 13.44 -0.36 6.56
N SER A 82 12.20 -0.60 6.15
CA SER A 82 11.14 -1.12 7.00
C SER A 82 11.52 -2.48 7.60
N PRO A 83 11.42 -2.64 8.93
CA PRO A 83 11.66 -3.92 9.60
C PRO A 83 10.53 -4.93 9.35
N HIS A 84 9.41 -4.47 8.78
CA HIS A 84 8.22 -5.27 8.51
C HIS A 84 8.21 -5.88 7.10
N ARG A 85 9.21 -5.58 6.27
CA ARG A 85 9.29 -6.12 4.92
C ARG A 85 10.26 -7.28 4.85
N PRO A 86 9.97 -8.30 4.04
CA PRO A 86 10.94 -9.35 3.75
C PRO A 86 12.15 -8.74 3.06
N ARG A 87 13.35 -9.13 3.51
CA ARG A 87 14.64 -8.65 2.98
C ARG A 87 15.20 -9.54 1.90
N SER A 88 14.55 -10.68 1.66
CA SER A 88 14.92 -11.64 0.62
C SER A 88 13.67 -12.27 0.00
N MET A 89 13.85 -12.84 -1.19
CA MET A 89 12.80 -13.59 -1.87
C MET A 89 12.37 -14.82 -1.05
N GLU A 90 13.29 -15.45 -0.33
CA GLU A 90 12.99 -16.56 0.58
C GLU A 90 12.10 -16.13 1.75
N GLU A 91 12.41 -15.00 2.40
CA GLU A 91 11.55 -14.43 3.45
C GLU A 91 10.18 -14.04 2.91
N ALA A 92 10.12 -13.47 1.70
CA ALA A 92 8.87 -13.11 1.04
C ALA A 92 8.01 -14.34 0.74
N LEU A 93 8.61 -15.45 0.30
CA LEU A 93 7.93 -16.72 0.07
C LEU A 93 7.42 -17.33 1.39
N ILE A 94 8.22 -17.33 2.45
CA ILE A 94 7.80 -17.81 3.78
C ILE A 94 6.62 -16.98 4.29
N TRP A 95 6.64 -15.66 4.09
CA TRP A 95 5.53 -14.79 4.44
C TRP A 95 4.29 -15.11 3.59
N GLY A 96 4.43 -15.19 2.28
CA GLY A 96 3.36 -15.60 1.37
C GLY A 96 2.74 -16.93 1.79
N GLU A 97 3.53 -17.95 2.14
CA GLU A 97 3.03 -19.25 2.59
C GLU A 97 2.23 -19.20 3.89
N ARG A 98 2.62 -18.34 4.84
CA ARG A 98 1.90 -18.17 6.12
C ARG A 98 0.58 -17.44 5.96
N PHE A 99 0.50 -16.53 4.98
CA PHE A 99 -0.62 -15.62 4.83
C PHE A 99 -1.48 -15.89 3.59
N ASN A 100 -1.11 -16.86 2.74
CA ASN A 100 -1.89 -17.27 1.58
C ASN A 100 -3.21 -17.93 2.03
N PRO A 101 -4.37 -17.29 1.82
CA PRO A 101 -5.67 -17.86 2.14
C PRO A 101 -6.08 -18.98 1.16
N TYR A 102 -5.32 -19.16 0.09
CA TYR A 102 -5.52 -20.17 -0.95
C TYR A 102 -4.29 -21.09 -1.09
N PRO A 103 -4.00 -21.94 -0.09
CA PRO A 103 -2.82 -22.82 -0.08
C PRO A 103 -2.80 -23.86 -1.22
N LYS A 104 -3.85 -23.92 -2.05
CA LYS A 104 -4.04 -24.87 -3.15
C LYS A 104 -3.82 -24.26 -4.54
N ILE A 105 -3.56 -22.95 -4.67
CA ILE A 105 -3.22 -22.37 -5.97
C ILE A 105 -1.76 -22.74 -6.27
N PRO A 106 -1.48 -23.44 -7.39
CA PRO A 106 -0.12 -23.85 -7.76
C PRO A 106 0.83 -22.64 -7.80
N ARG A 107 2.07 -22.86 -7.37
CA ARG A 107 3.14 -21.84 -7.20
C ARG A 107 3.64 -21.25 -8.53
N ASP A 108 2.93 -21.48 -9.63
CA ASP A 108 3.43 -21.34 -11.00
C ASP A 108 3.37 -19.89 -11.51
N TRP A 109 3.20 -18.90 -10.63
CA TRP A 109 3.35 -17.48 -10.97
C TRP A 109 4.85 -17.16 -11.11
N THR A 110 5.36 -17.46 -12.30
CA THR A 110 6.65 -17.01 -12.81
C THR A 110 6.66 -15.49 -12.99
N PHE A 111 7.67 -14.84 -12.38
CA PHE A 111 8.16 -13.51 -12.76
C PHE A 111 8.74 -13.54 -14.18
#